data_AF-A0A9D5YIK0-F1
#
_entry.id   AF-A0A9D5YIK0-F1
#
_cell.length_a   1.000
_cell.length_b   1.000
_cell.length_c   1.000
_cell.angle_alpha   90.00
_cell.angle_beta   90.00
_cell.angle_gamma   90.00
#
_symmetry.space_group_name_H-M   'P 1'
#
loop_
_entity.id
_entity.type
_entity.pdbx_description
1 polymer ?
#
loop_
_entity_poly.entity_id
_entity_poly.type
_entity_poly.pdbx_seq_one_letter_code
_entity_poly.pdbx_strand_id
1 'polypeptide(L)'
;MKRAIENPYNVSHKIYISLIVIFAIILCTILFVPLGINALVLDIIKNLSYGCIASTVVAWLIDCANIRSANKKANTTYDAVYAELKFRIGAFVGVWSQLCQVCFKDKDYGEHKKTWTEWYETVKLNYYKSDAERQKQILDFFYNELAYYASLVNESLKYIQTQQYVLTINDAMNDNMRSILSDFQFEFHALELDLEHRDSAERFWEHMDAITNDLKNYINNWSDIRYYNSLEFLPYKFLGDRNDIIRAVILSECARKIKKDASNANVE
;
A
#
# COMPACT_ATOMS: atom_id res chain seq x y z
N MET A 1 2.56 2.63 8.63
CA MET A 1 1.56 1.93 7.78
C MET A 1 2.27 0.79 7.10
N LYS A 2 1.58 -0.34 6.88
CA LYS A 2 2.15 -1.46 6.14
C LYS A 2 2.22 -1.11 4.65
N ARG A 3 3.34 -1.44 4.02
CA ARG A 3 3.48 -1.34 2.56
C ARG A 3 2.93 -2.61 1.92
N ALA A 4 2.48 -2.50 0.67
CA ALA A 4 2.11 -3.67 -0.12
C ALA A 4 3.33 -4.58 -0.37
N ILE A 5 4.52 -3.97 -0.45
CA ILE A 5 5.81 -4.66 -0.54
C ILE A 5 6.70 -4.11 0.57
N GLU A 6 7.07 -4.97 1.52
CA GLU A 6 7.91 -4.61 2.66
C GLU A 6 9.02 -5.64 2.83
N ASN A 7 10.27 -5.16 2.82
CA ASN A 7 11.47 -5.97 3.05
C ASN A 7 11.52 -7.25 2.18
N PRO A 8 11.63 -7.12 0.83
CA PRO A 8 11.59 -8.26 -0.07
C PRO A 8 12.75 -9.26 0.12
N TYR A 9 13.88 -8.84 0.69
CA TYR A 9 15.07 -9.67 0.88
C TYR A 9 15.12 -10.28 2.29
N ASN A 10 15.51 -11.55 2.38
CA ASN A 10 15.59 -12.29 3.66
C ASN A 10 16.96 -12.95 3.83
N VAL A 11 17.50 -12.89 5.05
CA VAL A 11 18.76 -13.54 5.39
C VAL A 11 18.52 -15.04 5.50
N SER A 12 19.42 -15.82 4.90
CA SER A 12 19.39 -17.29 4.99
C SER A 12 19.97 -17.77 6.33
N HIS A 13 19.38 -17.33 7.44
CA HIS A 13 19.83 -17.63 8.81
C HIS A 13 20.08 -19.13 9.05
N LYS A 14 19.23 -19.98 8.46
CA LYS A 14 19.33 -21.44 8.60
C LYS A 14 20.68 -21.99 8.14
N ILE A 15 21.26 -21.44 7.08
CA ILE A 15 22.54 -21.92 6.54
C ILE A 15 23.67 -21.58 7.52
N TYR A 16 23.72 -20.33 7.99
CA TYR A 16 24.74 -19.89 8.94
C TYR A 16 24.67 -20.64 10.28
N ILE A 17 23.46 -20.83 10.81
CA ILE A 17 23.25 -21.60 12.04
C ILE A 17 23.72 -23.05 11.84
N SER A 18 23.37 -23.67 10.71
CA SER A 18 23.78 -25.06 10.43
C SER A 18 25.30 -25.20 10.36
N LEU A 19 25.99 -24.26 9.72
CA LEU A 19 27.45 -24.25 9.65
C LEU A 19 28.09 -24.09 11.03
N ILE A 20 27.60 -23.15 11.85
CA ILE A 20 28.08 -22.95 13.22
C ILE A 20 27.92 -24.24 14.05
N VAL A 21 26.76 -24.89 13.95
CA VAL A 21 26.47 -26.14 14.67
C VAL A 21 27.42 -27.27 14.23
N ILE A 22 27.68 -27.44 12.94
CA ILE A 22 28.59 -28.47 12.43
C ILE A 22 30.01 -28.27 12.99
N PHE A 23 30.56 -27.05 12.92
CA PHE A 23 31.90 -26.78 13.44
C PHE A 23 31.96 -26.87 14.97
N ALA A 24 30.89 -26.51 15.67
CA ALA A 24 30.79 -26.69 17.11
C ALA A 24 30.79 -28.18 17.51
N ILE A 25 30.06 -29.03 16.78
CA ILE A 25 30.05 -30.49 17.02
C ILE A 25 31.45 -31.08 16.80
N ILE A 26 32.15 -30.69 15.73
CA ILE A 26 33.53 -31.13 15.46
C ILE A 26 34.45 -30.75 16.62
N LEU A 27 34.36 -29.49 17.09
CA LEU A 27 35.14 -29.01 18.22
C LEU A 27 34.83 -29.77 19.52
N CYS A 28 33.54 -29.99 19.83
CA CYS A 28 33.12 -30.76 21.00
C CYS A 28 33.63 -32.21 20.94
N THR A 29 33.56 -32.85 19.77
CA THR A 29 34.04 -34.22 19.58
C THR A 29 35.54 -34.30 19.89
N ILE A 30 36.32 -33.32 19.43
CA ILE A 30 37.77 -33.24 19.68
C ILE A 30 38.12 -32.99 21.15
N LEU A 31 37.30 -32.20 21.85
CA LEU A 31 37.56 -31.84 23.25
C LEU A 31 37.17 -32.95 24.24
N PHE A 32 36.12 -33.72 23.93
CA PHE A 32 35.50 -34.65 24.89
C PHE A 32 35.62 -36.13 24.53
N VAL A 33 36.00 -36.48 23.30
CA VAL A 33 36.16 -37.88 22.87
C VAL A 33 37.64 -38.22 22.71
N PRO A 34 38.15 -39.27 23.38
CA PRO A 34 39.52 -39.74 23.18
C PRO A 34 39.64 -40.43 21.81
N LEU A 35 40.08 -39.68 20.80
CA LEU A 35 40.13 -40.15 19.40
C LEU A 35 41.41 -40.92 19.02
N GLY A 36 42.41 -41.01 19.91
CA GLY A 36 43.69 -41.69 19.61
C GLY A 36 44.54 -41.01 18.53
N ILE A 37 44.25 -39.75 18.20
CA ILE A 37 44.92 -38.94 17.17
C ILE A 37 46.15 -38.23 17.78
N ASN A 38 47.19 -38.01 16.97
CA ASN A 38 48.37 -37.23 17.35
C ASN A 38 47.99 -35.81 17.85
N ALA A 39 48.56 -35.38 18.97
CA ALA A 39 48.29 -34.08 19.61
C ALA A 39 48.48 -32.88 18.67
N LEU A 40 49.52 -32.89 17.83
CA LEU A 40 49.77 -31.81 16.87
C LEU A 40 48.63 -31.68 15.86
N VAL A 41 48.10 -32.81 15.39
CA VAL A 41 46.96 -32.86 14.46
C VAL A 41 45.69 -32.36 15.16
N LEU A 42 45.50 -32.70 16.44
CA LEU A 42 44.36 -32.26 17.23
C LEU A 42 44.31 -30.73 17.36
N ASP A 43 45.45 -30.10 17.65
CA ASP A 43 45.52 -28.65 17.82
C ASP A 43 45.32 -27.88 16.51
N ILE A 44 45.78 -28.43 15.38
CA ILE A 44 45.46 -27.89 14.05
C ILE A 44 43.95 -27.87 13.83
N ILE A 45 43.25 -28.98 14.10
CA ILE A 45 41.81 -29.08 13.86
C ILE A 45 41.00 -28.17 14.81
N LYS A 46 41.43 -28.01 16.07
CA LYS A 46 40.82 -27.05 17.01
C LYS A 46 40.91 -25.62 16.49
N ASN A 47 42.11 -25.18 16.11
CA ASN A 47 42.34 -23.83 15.60
C ASN A 47 41.56 -23.58 14.31
N LEU A 48 41.49 -24.58 13.42
CA LEU A 48 40.67 -24.52 12.22
C LEU A 48 39.18 -24.37 12.57
N SER A 49 38.67 -25.16 13.52
CA SER A 49 37.26 -25.11 13.94
C SER A 49 36.89 -23.74 14.54
N TYR A 50 37.74 -23.17 15.39
CA TYR A 50 37.54 -21.80 15.88
C TYR A 50 37.52 -20.77 14.74
N GLY A 51 38.45 -20.87 13.79
CA GLY A 51 38.49 -20.01 12.60
C GLY A 51 37.25 -20.15 11.72
N CYS A 52 36.75 -21.37 11.53
CA CYS A 52 35.53 -21.66 10.77
C CYS A 52 34.27 -21.09 11.45
N ILE A 53 34.15 -21.23 12.78
CA ILE A 53 33.04 -20.62 13.53
C ILE A 53 33.10 -19.09 13.42
N ALA A 54 34.26 -18.48 13.69
CA ALA A 54 34.43 -17.04 13.64
C ALA A 54 34.14 -16.46 12.25
N SER A 55 34.68 -17.07 11.20
CA SER A 55 34.42 -16.65 9.81
C SER A 55 32.95 -16.80 9.41
N THR A 56 32.28 -17.87 9.84
CA THR A 56 30.84 -18.07 9.59
C THR A 56 30.01 -16.98 10.28
N VAL A 57 30.34 -16.62 11.53
CA VAL A 57 29.66 -15.54 12.25
C VAL A 57 29.89 -14.19 11.56
N VAL A 58 31.12 -13.89 11.15
CA VAL A 58 31.43 -12.65 10.42
C VAL A 58 30.67 -12.59 9.09
N ALA A 59 30.67 -13.68 8.32
CA ALA A 59 29.92 -13.76 7.06
C ALA A 59 28.41 -13.56 7.29
N TRP A 60 27.86 -14.14 8.36
CA TRP A 60 26.46 -13.97 8.73
C TRP A 60 26.11 -12.52 9.07
N LEU A 61 26.98 -11.82 9.80
CA LEU A 61 26.80 -10.40 10.14
C LEU A 61 26.86 -9.51 8.90
N ILE A 62 27.79 -9.79 7.97
CA ILE A 62 27.91 -9.07 6.69
C ILE A 62 26.62 -9.26 5.86
N ASP A 63 26.11 -10.50 5.77
CA ASP A 63 24.89 -10.77 5.02
C ASP A 63 23.66 -10.09 5.64
N CYS A 64 23.55 -10.11 6.97
CA CYS A 64 22.54 -9.34 7.70
C CYS A 64 22.59 -7.84 7.35
N ALA A 65 23.79 -7.26 7.32
CA ALA A 65 23.98 -5.84 6.98
C ALA A 65 23.63 -5.53 5.53
N ASN A 66 24.06 -6.39 4.60
CA ASN A 66 23.78 -6.25 3.17
C ASN A 66 22.28 -6.33 2.89
N ILE A 67 21.58 -7.30 3.48
CA ILE A 67 20.14 -7.48 3.30
C ILE A 67 19.35 -6.32 3.92
N ARG A 68 19.78 -5.82 5.09
CA ARG A 68 19.20 -4.61 5.68
C ARG A 68 19.36 -3.40 4.75
N SER A 69 20.52 -3.24 4.11
CA SER A 69 20.78 -2.16 3.15
C SER A 69 19.91 -2.30 1.89
N ALA A 70 19.83 -3.51 1.33
CA ALA A 70 19.00 -3.82 0.17
C ALA A 70 17.51 -3.56 0.45
N ASN A 71 17.00 -4.01 1.60
CA ASN A 71 15.63 -3.74 2.03
C ASN A 71 15.36 -2.24 2.24
N LYS A 72 16.31 -1.50 2.83
CA LYS A 72 16.18 -0.05 2.97
C LYS A 72 16.06 0.62 1.60
N LYS A 73 16.88 0.20 0.62
CA LYS A 73 16.83 0.71 -0.75
C LYS A 73 15.50 0.40 -1.42
N ALA A 74 15.06 -0.86 -1.38
CA ALA A 74 13.78 -1.31 -1.93
C ALA A 74 12.59 -0.51 -1.37
N ASN A 75 12.50 -0.40 -0.04
CA ASN A 75 11.45 0.36 0.62
C ASN A 75 11.50 1.86 0.26
N THR A 76 12.70 2.44 0.13
CA THR A 76 12.86 3.86 -0.24
C THR A 76 12.42 4.10 -1.69
N THR A 77 12.79 3.21 -2.61
CA THR A 77 12.34 3.25 -4.01
C THR A 77 10.82 3.10 -4.10
N TYR A 78 10.25 2.15 -3.35
CA TYR A 78 8.80 1.97 -3.25
C TYR A 78 8.11 3.26 -2.78
N ASP A 79 8.54 3.80 -1.64
CA ASP A 79 7.93 5.01 -1.08
C ASP A 79 8.03 6.20 -2.04
N ALA A 80 9.20 6.40 -2.68
CA ALA A 80 9.42 7.50 -3.60
C ALA A 80 8.53 7.41 -4.86
N VAL A 81 8.37 6.22 -5.43
CA VAL A 81 7.64 6.05 -6.70
C VAL A 81 6.13 6.02 -6.50
N TYR A 82 5.64 5.40 -5.41
CA TYR A 82 4.20 5.27 -5.16
C TYR A 82 3.59 6.41 -4.33
N ALA A 83 4.38 7.27 -3.69
CA ALA A 83 3.86 8.35 -2.84
C ALA A 83 2.87 9.26 -3.58
N GLU A 84 3.23 9.68 -4.79
CA GLU A 84 2.41 10.60 -5.58
C GLU A 84 1.07 9.96 -5.96
N LEU A 85 1.07 8.72 -6.45
CA LEU A 85 -0.18 8.02 -6.79
C LEU A 85 -1.10 7.89 -5.58
N LYS A 86 -0.55 7.50 -4.42
CA LYS A 86 -1.32 7.41 -3.16
C LYS A 86 -1.96 8.75 -2.81
N PHE A 87 -1.19 9.83 -2.88
CA PHE A 87 -1.69 11.18 -2.63
C PHE A 87 -2.78 11.58 -3.62
N ARG A 88 -2.61 11.34 -4.92
CA ARG A 88 -3.57 11.73 -5.95
C ARG A 88 -4.88 10.93 -5.90
N ILE A 89 -4.82 9.63 -5.61
CA ILE A 89 -6.03 8.83 -5.31
C ILE A 89 -6.75 9.41 -4.09
N GLY A 90 -5.99 9.76 -3.05
CA GLY A 90 -6.52 10.42 -1.86
C GLY A 90 -7.20 11.75 -2.16
N ALA A 91 -6.55 12.58 -2.98
CA ALA A 91 -7.09 13.85 -3.44
C ALA A 91 -8.40 13.64 -4.20
N PHE A 92 -8.44 12.70 -5.16
CA PHE A 92 -9.63 12.36 -5.94
C PHE A 92 -10.80 11.94 -5.05
N VAL A 93 -10.63 10.99 -4.13
CA VAL A 93 -11.74 10.58 -3.25
C VAL A 93 -12.14 11.70 -2.28
N GLY A 94 -11.20 12.58 -1.91
CA GLY A 94 -11.46 13.76 -1.10
C GLY A 94 -12.28 14.85 -1.79
N VAL A 95 -12.33 14.86 -3.14
CA VAL A 95 -13.06 15.86 -3.96
C VAL A 95 -14.52 15.96 -3.56
N TRP A 96 -15.17 14.84 -3.27
CA TRP A 96 -16.59 14.83 -2.92
C TRP A 96 -16.94 15.73 -1.73
N SER A 97 -16.06 15.80 -0.73
CA SER A 97 -16.25 16.71 0.41
C SER A 97 -16.17 18.19 0.01
N GLN A 98 -15.29 18.50 -0.96
CA GLN A 98 -15.09 19.85 -1.48
C GLN A 98 -16.28 20.26 -2.34
N LEU A 99 -16.70 19.39 -3.26
CA LEU A 99 -17.90 19.58 -4.07
C LEU A 99 -19.13 19.80 -3.20
N CYS A 100 -19.27 19.03 -2.12
CA CYS A 100 -20.37 19.20 -1.17
C CYS A 100 -20.39 20.61 -0.57
N GLN A 101 -19.25 21.07 -0.07
CA GLN A 101 -19.12 22.39 0.57
C GLN A 101 -19.32 23.55 -0.42
N VAL A 102 -18.82 23.42 -1.66
CA VAL A 102 -18.92 24.48 -2.68
C VAL A 102 -20.35 24.60 -3.21
N CYS A 103 -20.98 23.46 -3.53
CA CYS A 103 -22.25 23.46 -4.24
C CYS A 103 -23.47 23.65 -3.33
N PHE A 104 -23.37 23.27 -2.05
CA PHE A 104 -24.51 23.18 -1.11
C PHE A 104 -24.28 23.95 0.20
N LYS A 105 -23.71 25.16 0.11
CA LYS A 105 -23.27 26.01 1.24
C LYS A 105 -24.31 26.28 2.34
N ASP A 106 -25.58 26.03 2.08
CA ASP A 106 -26.69 26.34 2.98
C ASP A 106 -26.78 25.39 4.19
N LYS A 107 -25.88 24.41 4.28
CA LYS A 107 -25.83 23.40 5.35
C LYS A 107 -24.46 23.43 6.02
N ASP A 108 -24.44 23.34 7.35
CA ASP A 108 -23.20 23.28 8.12
C ASP A 108 -22.56 21.89 8.04
N TYR A 109 -21.81 21.65 6.97
CA TYR A 109 -21.01 20.44 6.80
C TYR A 109 -19.67 20.49 7.55
N GLY A 110 -19.38 21.59 8.25
CA GLY A 110 -18.16 21.76 9.04
C GLY A 110 -18.16 20.99 10.36
N GLU A 111 -19.31 20.50 10.80
CA GLU A 111 -19.48 19.88 12.13
C GLU A 111 -19.31 18.36 12.14
N HIS A 112 -19.57 17.68 11.01
CA HIS A 112 -19.61 16.22 10.96
C HIS A 112 -18.58 15.64 9.99
N LYS A 113 -17.70 14.81 10.54
CA LYS A 113 -16.77 14.01 9.74
C LYS A 113 -17.53 12.88 9.05
N LYS A 114 -17.18 12.62 7.80
CA LYS A 114 -17.72 11.54 6.98
C LYS A 114 -16.60 10.86 6.22
N THR A 115 -16.79 9.60 5.89
CA THR A 115 -15.97 8.88 4.92
C THR A 115 -16.15 9.44 3.51
N TRP A 116 -15.22 9.16 2.61
CA TRP A 116 -15.29 9.67 1.25
C TRP A 116 -16.54 9.16 0.50
N THR A 117 -16.97 7.93 0.78
CA THR A 117 -18.21 7.34 0.24
C THR A 117 -19.45 8.02 0.80
N GLU A 118 -19.46 8.38 2.09
CA GLU A 118 -20.57 9.12 2.67
C GLU A 118 -20.64 10.56 2.15
N TRP A 119 -19.49 11.18 1.85
CA TRP A 119 -19.45 12.45 1.13
C TRP A 119 -20.04 12.32 -0.26
N TYR A 120 -19.66 11.29 -1.02
CA TYR A 120 -20.25 10.99 -2.34
C TYR A 120 -21.78 10.89 -2.28
N GLU A 121 -22.31 10.06 -1.38
CA GLU A 121 -23.76 9.91 -1.21
C GLU A 121 -24.45 11.22 -0.80
N THR A 122 -23.79 12.03 0.04
CA THR A 122 -24.31 13.33 0.45
C THR A 122 -24.38 14.29 -0.74
N VAL A 123 -23.35 14.32 -1.60
CA VAL A 123 -23.34 15.13 -2.81
C VAL A 123 -24.46 14.71 -3.76
N LYS A 124 -24.58 13.41 -4.03
CA LYS A 124 -25.61 12.84 -4.89
C LYS A 124 -27.01 13.16 -4.39
N LEU A 125 -27.28 12.99 -3.10
CA LEU A 125 -28.58 13.30 -2.49
C LEU A 125 -28.94 14.79 -2.61
N ASN A 126 -27.98 15.69 -2.40
CA ASN A 126 -28.23 17.12 -2.51
C ASN A 126 -28.38 17.60 -3.95
N TYR A 127 -27.69 16.96 -4.89
CA TYR A 127 -27.87 17.19 -6.32
C TYR A 127 -29.33 16.99 -6.72
N TYR A 128 -29.91 15.83 -6.39
CA TYR A 128 -31.30 15.51 -6.73
C TYR A 128 -32.35 16.38 -6.01
N LYS A 129 -31.98 17.04 -4.91
CA LYS A 129 -32.85 18.01 -4.21
C LYS A 129 -32.82 19.40 -4.84
N SER A 130 -31.84 19.69 -5.69
CA SER A 130 -31.71 20.97 -6.36
C SER A 130 -32.70 21.06 -7.54
N ASP A 131 -33.09 22.26 -7.94
CA ASP A 131 -33.90 22.47 -9.15
C ASP A 131 -33.11 22.15 -10.43
N ALA A 132 -33.80 21.98 -11.56
CA ALA A 132 -33.20 21.53 -12.81
C ALA A 132 -32.11 22.48 -13.35
N GLU A 133 -32.26 23.80 -13.19
CA GLU A 133 -31.26 24.76 -13.66
C GLU A 133 -30.00 24.67 -12.77
N ARG A 134 -30.20 24.57 -11.45
CA ARG A 134 -29.11 24.38 -10.51
C ARG A 134 -28.39 23.05 -10.71
N GLN A 135 -29.11 21.96 -10.98
CA GLN A 135 -28.53 20.66 -11.29
C GLN A 135 -27.61 20.73 -12.50
N LYS A 136 -27.99 21.44 -13.56
CA LYS A 136 -27.14 21.62 -14.75
C LYS A 136 -25.83 22.33 -14.43
N GLN A 137 -25.88 23.41 -13.65
CA GLN A 137 -24.70 24.17 -13.23
C GLN A 137 -23.76 23.34 -12.34
N ILE A 138 -24.33 22.59 -11.40
CA ILE A 138 -23.56 21.72 -10.51
C ILE A 138 -22.88 20.61 -11.30
N LEU A 139 -23.59 19.98 -12.24
CA LEU A 139 -23.04 18.90 -13.07
C LEU A 139 -21.88 19.39 -13.94
N ASP A 140 -22.01 20.57 -14.56
CA ASP A 140 -20.93 21.17 -15.34
C ASP A 140 -19.66 21.41 -14.49
N PHE A 141 -19.85 21.88 -13.26
CA PHE A 141 -18.76 22.03 -12.29
C PHE A 141 -18.14 20.68 -11.90
N PHE A 142 -18.96 19.64 -11.68
CA PHE A 142 -18.47 18.30 -11.36
C PHE A 142 -17.59 17.74 -12.48
N TYR A 143 -18.00 17.89 -13.74
CA TYR A 143 -17.20 17.46 -14.88
C TYR A 143 -15.80 18.08 -14.86
N ASN A 144 -15.70 19.39 -14.63
CA ASN A 144 -14.42 20.10 -14.62
C ASN A 144 -13.51 19.63 -13.47
N GLU A 145 -14.04 19.59 -12.25
CA GLU A 145 -13.26 19.22 -11.07
C GLU A 145 -12.82 17.75 -11.14
N LEU A 146 -13.73 16.83 -11.42
CA LEU A 146 -13.42 15.41 -11.47
C LEU A 146 -12.41 15.10 -12.60
N ALA A 147 -12.51 15.78 -13.76
CA ALA A 147 -11.58 15.57 -14.87
C ALA A 147 -10.16 15.99 -14.49
N TYR A 148 -10.04 17.11 -13.78
CA TYR A 148 -8.75 17.56 -13.24
C TYR A 148 -8.12 16.51 -12.32
N TYR A 149 -8.85 16.00 -11.33
CA TYR A 149 -8.28 15.00 -10.41
C TYR A 149 -8.06 13.64 -11.08
N ALA A 150 -8.91 13.22 -12.01
CA ALA A 150 -8.73 11.99 -12.77
C ALA A 150 -7.47 12.03 -13.64
N SER A 151 -7.25 13.13 -14.37
CA SER A 151 -6.03 13.33 -15.18
C SER A 151 -4.76 13.28 -14.33
N LEU A 152 -4.78 13.89 -13.14
CA LEU A 152 -3.67 13.80 -12.19
C LEU A 152 -3.38 12.35 -11.78
N VAL A 153 -4.41 11.55 -11.48
CA VAL A 153 -4.19 10.11 -11.16
C VAL A 153 -3.58 9.38 -12.35
N ASN A 154 -4.09 9.60 -13.57
CA ASN A 154 -3.57 9.00 -14.80
C ASN A 154 -2.11 9.36 -15.07
N GLU A 155 -1.71 10.62 -14.86
CA GLU A 155 -0.31 11.04 -14.95
C GLU A 155 0.61 10.28 -13.99
N SER A 156 0.16 10.03 -12.76
CA SER A 156 0.94 9.27 -11.77
C SER A 156 1.04 7.79 -12.11
N LEU A 157 -0.03 7.21 -12.65
CA LEU A 157 0.00 5.84 -13.17
C LEU A 157 0.98 5.72 -14.34
N LYS A 158 0.93 6.67 -15.30
CA LYS A 158 1.90 6.76 -16.41
C LYS A 158 3.33 6.91 -15.89
N TYR A 159 3.55 7.77 -14.89
CA TYR A 159 4.87 7.92 -14.26
C TYR A 159 5.38 6.59 -13.70
N ILE A 160 4.57 5.84 -12.95
CA ILE A 160 4.96 4.53 -12.41
C ILE A 160 5.33 3.54 -13.53
N GLN A 161 4.61 3.55 -14.65
CA GLN A 161 4.97 2.73 -15.81
C GLN A 161 6.37 3.08 -16.35
N THR A 162 6.73 4.36 -16.43
CA THR A 162 8.10 4.77 -16.81
C THR A 162 9.16 4.29 -15.82
N GLN A 163 8.79 4.08 -14.56
CA GLN A 163 9.69 3.59 -13.50
C GLN A 163 9.71 2.06 -13.38
N GLN A 164 9.03 1.32 -14.26
CA GLN A 164 8.88 -0.14 -14.15
C GLN A 164 10.24 -0.87 -14.06
N TYR A 165 11.25 -0.41 -14.79
CA TYR A 165 12.61 -0.96 -14.70
C TYR A 165 13.19 -0.79 -13.29
N VAL A 166 13.18 0.44 -12.76
CA VAL A 166 13.70 0.77 -11.43
C VAL A 166 12.96 -0.01 -10.34
N LEU A 167 11.63 -0.14 -10.46
CA LEU A 167 10.83 -0.90 -9.52
C LEU A 167 11.16 -2.39 -9.56
N THR A 168 11.34 -2.96 -10.75
CA THR A 168 11.64 -4.39 -10.93
C THR A 168 13.01 -4.73 -10.35
N ILE A 169 14.06 -3.94 -10.63
CA ILE A 169 15.42 -4.25 -10.15
C ILE A 169 15.59 -4.09 -8.63
N ASN A 170 14.67 -3.39 -7.96
CA ASN A 170 14.70 -3.19 -6.50
C ASN A 170 13.61 -4.01 -5.80
N ASP A 171 13.02 -5.01 -6.47
CA ASP A 171 11.94 -5.86 -5.94
C ASP A 171 10.77 -5.06 -5.33
N ALA A 172 10.51 -3.87 -5.90
CA ALA A 172 9.41 -2.96 -5.54
C ALA A 172 8.22 -3.06 -6.51
N MET A 173 8.17 -4.15 -7.29
CA MET A 173 7.07 -4.51 -8.19
C MET A 173 6.89 -6.02 -8.22
N ASN A 174 5.74 -6.51 -7.74
CA ASN A 174 5.32 -7.91 -7.84
C ASN A 174 3.97 -8.02 -8.58
N ASP A 175 3.51 -9.24 -8.85
CA ASP A 175 2.28 -9.47 -9.62
C ASP A 175 1.04 -8.85 -8.96
N ASN A 176 0.98 -8.88 -7.63
CA ASN A 176 -0.10 -8.24 -6.88
C ASN A 176 -0.12 -6.71 -7.10
N MET A 177 1.04 -6.05 -7.05
CA MET A 177 1.13 -4.61 -7.30
C MET A 177 0.83 -4.28 -8.77
N ARG A 178 1.25 -5.14 -9.72
CA ARG A 178 0.87 -4.98 -11.14
C ARG A 178 -0.64 -5.05 -11.34
N SER A 179 -1.31 -5.99 -10.67
CA SER A 179 -2.77 -6.09 -10.70
C SER A 179 -3.43 -4.84 -10.13
N ILE A 180 -3.01 -4.39 -8.95
CA ILE A 180 -3.54 -3.17 -8.32
C ILE A 180 -3.40 -1.96 -9.25
N LEU A 181 -2.22 -1.77 -9.86
CA LEU A 181 -2.00 -0.65 -10.79
C LEU A 181 -2.85 -0.76 -12.05
N SER A 182 -3.04 -1.99 -12.57
CA SER A 182 -3.87 -2.24 -13.75
C SER A 182 -5.34 -1.89 -13.47
N ASP A 183 -5.84 -2.25 -12.30
CA ASP A 183 -7.23 -1.94 -11.89
C ASP A 183 -7.45 -0.42 -11.85
N PHE A 184 -6.55 0.32 -11.17
CA PHE A 184 -6.63 1.78 -11.15
C PHE A 184 -6.44 2.41 -12.54
N GLN A 185 -5.54 1.88 -13.36
CA GLN A 185 -5.32 2.38 -14.72
C GLN A 185 -6.55 2.21 -15.61
N PHE A 186 -7.20 1.05 -15.54
CA PHE A 186 -8.43 0.82 -16.27
C PHE A 186 -9.51 1.82 -15.84
N GLU A 187 -9.73 1.94 -14.53
CA GLU A 187 -10.79 2.77 -13.96
C GLU A 187 -10.61 4.26 -14.30
N PHE A 188 -9.42 4.80 -14.03
CA PHE A 188 -9.17 6.22 -14.24
C PHE A 188 -9.03 6.59 -15.72
N HIS A 189 -8.65 5.66 -16.59
CA HIS A 189 -8.69 5.90 -18.02
C HIS A 189 -10.13 5.97 -18.55
N ALA A 190 -10.99 5.04 -18.12
CA ALA A 190 -12.42 5.07 -18.47
C ALA A 190 -13.10 6.34 -17.95
N LEU A 191 -12.84 6.69 -16.69
CA LEU A 191 -13.37 7.91 -16.07
C LEU A 191 -12.97 9.19 -16.81
N GLU A 192 -11.71 9.31 -17.24
CA GLU A 192 -11.24 10.47 -18.00
C GLU A 192 -12.03 10.62 -19.31
N LEU A 193 -12.23 9.51 -20.04
CA LEU A 193 -13.03 9.51 -21.27
C LEU A 193 -14.47 9.91 -20.99
N ASP A 194 -15.13 9.33 -19.99
CA ASP A 194 -16.54 9.63 -19.67
C ASP A 194 -16.74 11.10 -19.30
N LEU A 195 -15.81 11.67 -18.54
CA LEU A 195 -15.86 13.08 -18.13
C LEU A 195 -15.65 14.04 -19.31
N GLU A 196 -14.84 13.66 -20.31
CA GLU A 196 -14.65 14.44 -21.54
C GLU A 196 -15.93 14.46 -22.40
N HIS A 197 -16.66 13.35 -22.47
CA HIS A 197 -17.88 13.24 -23.27
C HIS A 197 -19.05 14.07 -22.72
N ARG A 198 -19.04 14.40 -21.41
CA ARG A 198 -20.09 15.16 -20.71
C ARG A 198 -21.49 14.60 -20.96
N ASP A 199 -21.69 13.35 -20.55
CA ASP A 199 -22.96 12.64 -20.64
C ASP A 199 -24.11 13.32 -19.86
N SER A 200 -25.34 12.82 -20.09
CA SER A 200 -26.53 13.18 -19.31
C SER A 200 -26.32 12.94 -17.81
N ALA A 201 -27.07 13.67 -16.96
CA ALA A 201 -27.03 13.49 -15.51
C ALA A 201 -27.25 12.03 -15.05
N GLU A 202 -28.16 11.31 -15.69
CA GLU A 202 -28.45 9.89 -15.37
C GLU A 202 -27.20 9.02 -15.56
N ARG A 203 -26.64 9.02 -16.78
CA ARG A 203 -25.39 8.31 -17.10
C ARG A 203 -24.22 8.72 -16.22
N PHE A 204 -24.06 10.01 -15.95
CA PHE A 204 -23.02 10.50 -15.05
C PHE A 204 -23.10 9.80 -13.69
N TRP A 205 -24.28 9.76 -13.08
CA TRP A 205 -24.45 9.14 -11.77
C TRP A 205 -24.34 7.61 -11.82
N GLU A 206 -24.81 6.97 -12.89
CA GLU A 206 -24.62 5.53 -13.10
C GLU A 206 -23.14 5.15 -13.15
N HIS A 207 -22.34 5.90 -13.93
CA HIS A 207 -20.90 5.66 -14.04
C HIS A 207 -20.19 5.96 -12.71
N MET A 208 -20.54 7.07 -12.04
CA MET A 208 -19.96 7.41 -10.75
C MET A 208 -20.30 6.39 -9.65
N ASP A 209 -21.47 5.76 -9.69
CA ASP A 209 -21.83 4.66 -8.78
C ASP A 209 -20.94 3.43 -9.02
N ALA A 210 -20.71 3.06 -10.29
CA ALA A 210 -19.83 1.96 -10.65
C ALA A 210 -18.39 2.24 -10.18
N ILE A 211 -17.84 3.39 -10.58
CA ILE A 211 -16.48 3.85 -10.22
C ILE A 211 -16.32 3.89 -8.70
N THR A 212 -17.30 4.43 -7.97
CA THR A 212 -17.25 4.49 -6.50
C THR A 212 -17.17 3.09 -5.88
N ASN A 213 -17.93 2.13 -6.40
CA ASN A 213 -17.89 0.75 -5.90
C ASN A 213 -16.55 0.06 -6.22
N ASP A 214 -16.03 0.27 -7.42
CA ASP A 214 -14.76 -0.31 -7.85
C ASP A 214 -13.57 0.30 -7.08
N LEU A 215 -13.54 1.62 -6.91
CA LEU A 215 -12.53 2.29 -6.09
C LEU A 215 -12.53 1.80 -4.64
N LYS A 216 -13.69 1.53 -4.02
CA LYS A 216 -13.74 0.92 -2.68
C LYS A 216 -13.00 -0.41 -2.66
N ASN A 217 -13.19 -1.25 -3.69
CA ASN A 217 -12.53 -2.55 -3.80
C ASN A 217 -11.03 -2.41 -4.05
N TYR A 218 -10.62 -1.56 -5.00
CA TYR A 218 -9.22 -1.35 -5.35
C TYR A 218 -8.41 -0.75 -4.19
N ILE A 219 -8.98 0.26 -3.51
CA ILE A 219 -8.41 0.83 -2.27
C ILE A 219 -8.28 -0.26 -1.20
N ASN A 220 -9.26 -1.13 -1.06
CA ASN A 220 -9.20 -2.21 -0.06
C ASN A 220 -8.11 -3.26 -0.37
N ASN A 221 -7.83 -3.50 -1.65
CA ASN A 221 -6.78 -4.42 -2.10
C ASN A 221 -5.37 -3.84 -1.88
N TRP A 222 -5.22 -2.52 -1.85
CA TRP A 222 -3.94 -1.86 -1.60
C TRP A 222 -3.72 -1.50 -0.12
N SER A 223 -2.85 -2.26 0.57
CA SER A 223 -2.60 -2.09 2.01
C SER A 223 -2.17 -0.67 2.42
N ASP A 224 -1.46 0.06 1.57
CA ASP A 224 -0.95 1.39 1.89
C ASP A 224 -2.05 2.43 2.08
N ILE A 225 -3.15 2.30 1.32
CA ILE A 225 -4.23 3.29 1.26
C ILE A 225 -5.57 2.71 1.71
N ARG A 226 -5.66 1.42 2.05
CA ARG A 226 -6.88 0.76 2.53
C ARG A 226 -7.67 1.57 3.54
N TYR A 227 -6.96 2.25 4.45
CA TYR A 227 -7.58 3.06 5.49
C TYR A 227 -8.39 4.24 4.95
N TYR A 228 -8.24 4.65 3.69
CA TYR A 228 -9.05 5.69 3.07
C TYR A 228 -10.55 5.36 3.16
N ASN A 229 -10.93 4.09 3.00
CA ASN A 229 -12.32 3.64 3.13
C ASN A 229 -12.89 3.77 4.56
N SER A 230 -12.04 3.95 5.57
CA SER A 230 -12.43 4.11 6.97
C SER A 230 -12.06 5.49 7.53
N LEU A 231 -11.51 6.38 6.70
CA LEU A 231 -11.09 7.70 7.12
C LEU A 231 -12.28 8.64 7.10
N GLU A 232 -12.68 9.10 8.28
CA GLU A 232 -13.66 10.16 8.44
C GLU A 232 -12.94 11.51 8.47
N PHE A 233 -13.44 12.48 7.70
CA PHE A 233 -12.82 13.80 7.59
C PHE A 233 -13.87 14.89 7.36
N LEU A 234 -13.51 16.13 7.72
CA LEU A 234 -14.26 17.34 7.38
C LEU A 234 -13.93 17.79 5.95
N PRO A 235 -14.77 18.61 5.31
CA PRO A 235 -14.47 19.20 4.01
C PRO A 235 -13.08 19.84 3.96
N TYR A 236 -12.36 19.63 2.85
CA TYR A 236 -10.99 20.08 2.62
C TYR A 236 -9.91 19.54 3.58
N LYS A 237 -10.25 18.61 4.47
CA LYS A 237 -9.32 18.04 5.46
C LYS A 237 -9.02 16.56 5.23
N PHE A 238 -9.13 16.08 3.99
CA PHE A 238 -8.69 14.73 3.65
C PHE A 238 -7.20 14.59 3.97
N LEU A 239 -6.83 13.60 4.78
CA LEU A 239 -5.48 13.42 5.34
C LEU A 239 -4.95 14.60 6.19
N GLY A 240 -5.83 15.49 6.65
CA GLY A 240 -5.45 16.69 7.42
C GLY A 240 -5.20 16.45 8.91
N ASP A 241 -5.80 15.39 9.50
CA ASP A 241 -5.69 15.09 10.93
C ASP A 241 -5.02 13.73 11.16
N ARG A 242 -3.91 13.75 11.91
CA ARG A 242 -3.11 12.55 12.21
C ARG A 242 -3.87 11.53 13.07
N ASN A 243 -4.69 11.98 14.02
CA ASN A 243 -5.44 11.09 14.91
C ASN A 243 -6.53 10.35 14.15
N ASP A 244 -7.21 11.03 13.22
CA ASP A 244 -8.20 10.39 12.35
C ASP A 244 -7.55 9.33 11.45
N ILE A 245 -6.37 9.65 10.88
CA ILE A 245 -5.59 8.69 10.08
C ILE A 245 -5.23 7.45 10.91
N ILE A 246 -4.71 7.64 12.14
CA ILE A 246 -4.35 6.51 13.02
C ILE A 246 -5.58 5.65 13.33
N ARG A 247 -6.72 6.28 13.65
CA ARG A 247 -7.97 5.59 13.92
C ARG A 247 -8.43 4.77 12.71
N ALA A 248 -8.43 5.37 11.53
CA ALA A 248 -8.82 4.72 10.27
C ALA A 248 -7.93 3.51 9.95
N VAL A 249 -6.61 3.62 10.18
CA VAL A 249 -5.67 2.52 10.01
C VAL A 249 -6.03 1.35 10.94
N ILE A 250 -6.28 1.62 12.23
CA ILE A 250 -6.66 0.58 13.20
C ILE A 250 -7.96 -0.11 12.76
N LEU A 251 -8.99 0.66 12.40
CA LEU A 251 -10.27 0.12 11.93
C LEU A 251 -10.10 -0.79 10.70
N SER A 252 -9.30 -0.36 9.72
CA SER A 252 -9.06 -1.12 8.49
C SER A 252 -8.33 -2.45 8.75
N GLU A 253 -7.39 -2.50 9.70
CA GLU A 253 -6.68 -3.73 10.07
C GLU A 253 -7.57 -4.68 10.87
N CYS A 254 -8.41 -4.15 11.78
CA CYS A 254 -9.39 -4.93 12.52
C CYS A 254 -10.39 -5.61 11.58
N ALA A 255 -10.97 -4.86 10.64
CA ALA A 255 -11.92 -5.39 9.65
C ALA A 255 -11.29 -6.52 8.80
N ARG A 256 -10.02 -6.35 8.39
CA ARG A 256 -9.29 -7.38 7.66
C ARG A 256 -9.09 -8.66 8.46
N LYS A 257 -8.75 -8.54 9.74
CA LYS A 257 -8.55 -9.68 10.62
C LYS A 257 -9.84 -10.48 10.77
N ILE A 258 -10.96 -9.80 11.03
CA ILE A 258 -12.30 -10.43 11.12
C ILE A 258 -12.64 -11.17 9.83
N LYS A 259 -12.42 -10.56 8.66
CA LYS A 259 -12.70 -11.19 7.36
C LYS A 259 -11.86 -12.46 7.14
N LYS A 260 -10.58 -12.44 7.56
CA LYS A 260 -9.68 -13.60 7.47
C LYS A 260 -10.12 -14.73 8.42
N ASP A 261 -10.50 -14.39 9.64
CA ASP A 261 -10.93 -15.36 10.64
C ASP A 261 -12.27 -16.01 10.20
N ALA A 262 -13.19 -15.22 9.63
CA ALA A 262 -14.44 -15.73 9.06
C ALA A 262 -14.23 -16.61 7.81
N SER A 263 -13.28 -16.27 6.93
CA SER A 263 -12.98 -17.13 5.76
C SER A 263 -12.37 -18.47 6.16
N ASN A 264 -11.59 -18.49 7.24
CA ASN A 264 -11.00 -19.73 7.74
C ASN A 264 -12.04 -20.61 8.45
N ALA A 265 -13.01 -20.01 9.14
CA ALA A 265 -14.10 -20.73 9.80
C ALA A 265 -15.12 -21.37 8.84
N ASN A 266 -15.19 -20.92 7.58
CA ASN A 266 -16.06 -21.50 6.55
C ASN A 266 -15.38 -22.61 5.72
N VAL A 267 -14.14 -22.98 6.05
CA VAL A 267 -13.35 -24.01 5.37
C VAL A 267 -13.10 -25.23 6.29
N GLU A 268 -13.59 -25.20 7.53
CA GLU A 268 -13.70 -26.34 8.46
C GLU A 268 -15.12 -26.91 8.48
#